data_AF-A0A8C6RXV2-F1
#
_entry.id   AF-A0A8C6RXV2-F1
#
_cell.length_a   1.000
_cell.length_b   1.000
_cell.length_c   1.000
_cell.angle_alpha   90.00
_cell.angle_beta   90.00
_cell.angle_gamma   90.00
#
_symmetry.space_group_name_H-M   'P 1'
#
loop_
_entity.id
_entity.type
_entity.pdbx_description
1 polymer ?
#
loop_
_entity_poly.entity_id
_entity_poly.type
_entity_poly.pdbx_seq_one_letter_code
_entity_poly.pdbx_strand_id
1 'polypeptide(L)'
;MKVLFLRQLRDRGMERKCCRRPGICSSRMYAFFLGVVFITLSSSRILLVKYSANEENKYDYLPTTVNVCSEMIKLIFCVLVSLCVIKKEEHQSKHLTCTSWKEFSNFLKWSIPAFLYFLDNLIVFYVLSYLQPAMAVIFSNFSIITTALLFRIVLKRHLNWIQWASLLILFLSIVALTTSTKTSQHDLAGHGFHHDSFFTPSNSCLHFRSECSKRDNCTAKEWTFNEAKWNTTARVFSHIRLGLGHVLIIVQCFISSMANIYNEKILKEGNQLTESIFIQNSKLYLFGIVFNGLTLSLQSSNRDQIQNCGFFYGHNGFSVALIFVTAFQGLSVAFILKFLDNMFHVLMAQVTTVIITTVSVLVFDFRPSLDFFLEAPSVLLSIFIYNASKPQNLEYAPRQERIRDLSGSLWERSSGDGEELERLTKAKSDESDDDTF
;
A
#
# COMPACT_ATOMS: atom_id res chain seq x y z
N MET A 1 32.32 -44.25 4.74
CA MET A 1 33.37 -43.92 3.75
C MET A 1 32.76 -43.56 2.38
N LYS A 2 31.81 -42.62 2.36
CA LYS A 2 31.10 -42.10 1.17
C LYS A 2 30.82 -40.60 1.34
N VAL A 3 31.80 -39.88 1.91
CA VAL A 3 31.75 -38.42 2.16
C VAL A 3 32.97 -37.70 1.56
N LEU A 4 33.82 -38.41 0.79
CA LEU A 4 35.02 -37.82 0.17
C LEU A 4 34.97 -37.72 -1.36
N PHE A 5 33.91 -38.19 -2.03
CA PHE A 5 33.89 -38.25 -3.50
C PHE A 5 33.23 -37.03 -4.18
N LEU A 6 32.51 -36.18 -3.44
CA LEU A 6 31.91 -34.94 -3.97
C LEU A 6 32.79 -33.69 -3.78
N ARG A 7 34.03 -33.85 -3.30
CA ARG A 7 34.96 -32.74 -3.08
C ARG A 7 36.00 -32.58 -4.21
N GLN A 8 36.00 -33.49 -5.20
CA GLN A 8 37.07 -33.61 -6.20
C GLN A 8 36.68 -33.23 -7.65
N LEU A 9 35.46 -32.77 -7.89
CA LEU A 9 35.06 -32.15 -9.18
C LEU A 9 35.11 -30.61 -9.14
N ARG A 10 35.96 -30.03 -8.28
CA ARG A 10 36.12 -28.57 -8.13
C ARG A 10 37.32 -27.96 -8.86
N ASP A 11 38.23 -28.75 -9.43
CA ASP A 11 39.39 -28.16 -10.13
C ASP A 11 39.74 -28.91 -11.41
N ARG A 12 39.39 -28.33 -12.57
CA ARG A 12 40.21 -28.27 -13.81
C ARG A 12 39.49 -27.53 -14.96
N GLY A 13 40.06 -26.40 -15.38
CA GLY A 13 39.96 -25.74 -16.70
C GLY A 13 38.64 -25.03 -17.06
N MET A 14 38.58 -23.85 -17.69
CA MET A 14 39.55 -22.80 -18.01
C MET A 14 38.71 -21.58 -18.47
N GLU A 15 38.94 -20.44 -17.81
CA GLU A 15 38.74 -19.05 -18.22
C GLU A 15 37.62 -18.66 -19.22
N ARG A 16 36.56 -18.02 -18.69
CA ARG A 16 36.11 -16.71 -19.21
C ARG A 16 35.94 -15.74 -18.04
N LYS A 17 36.72 -14.66 -18.08
CA LYS A 17 36.65 -13.52 -17.16
C LYS A 17 35.34 -12.77 -17.40
N CYS A 18 34.34 -12.95 -16.53
CA CYS A 18 33.41 -11.91 -16.09
C CYS A 18 32.61 -12.40 -14.87
N CYS A 19 32.60 -11.60 -13.80
CA CYS A 19 31.73 -11.69 -12.62
C CYS A 19 31.81 -12.97 -11.74
N ARG A 20 32.72 -12.95 -10.76
CA ARG A 20 32.77 -13.90 -9.63
C ARG A 20 31.73 -13.50 -8.54
N ARG A 21 30.46 -13.89 -8.72
CA ARG A 21 29.39 -14.20 -7.71
C ARG A 21 27.99 -13.91 -8.30
N PRO A 22 27.30 -14.92 -8.88
CA PRO A 22 26.00 -14.71 -9.56
C PRO A 22 24.83 -14.36 -8.62
N GLY A 23 24.83 -14.82 -7.37
CA GLY A 23 23.67 -14.65 -6.47
C GLY A 23 23.52 -13.27 -5.83
N ILE A 24 24.61 -12.56 -5.56
CA ILE A 24 24.58 -11.29 -4.79
C ILE A 24 24.27 -10.08 -5.68
N CYS A 25 24.64 -10.14 -6.96
CA CYS A 25 24.38 -9.05 -7.92
C CYS A 25 22.90 -9.04 -8.35
N SER A 26 22.30 -10.22 -8.54
CA SER A 26 20.88 -10.37 -8.89
C SER A 26 19.94 -9.83 -7.81
N SER A 27 20.19 -10.16 -6.54
CA SER A 27 19.32 -9.73 -5.41
C SER A 27 19.29 -8.21 -5.21
N ARG A 28 20.45 -7.53 -5.30
CA ARG A 28 20.50 -6.05 -5.18
C ARG A 28 19.87 -5.33 -6.38
N MET A 29 20.07 -5.85 -7.59
CA MET A 29 19.41 -5.31 -8.79
C MET A 29 17.89 -5.49 -8.74
N TYR A 30 17.42 -6.65 -8.25
CA TYR A 30 16.00 -6.90 -8.06
C TYR A 30 15.36 -5.94 -7.04
N ALA A 31 16.00 -5.75 -5.88
CA ALA A 31 15.54 -4.80 -4.88
C ALA A 31 15.50 -3.37 -5.43
N PHE A 32 16.54 -2.97 -6.18
CA PHE A 32 16.56 -1.66 -6.85
C PHE A 32 15.42 -1.51 -7.86
N PHE A 33 15.19 -2.50 -8.72
CA PHE A 33 14.11 -2.47 -9.71
C PHE A 33 12.73 -2.38 -9.06
N LEU A 34 12.45 -3.21 -8.05
CA LEU A 34 11.22 -3.13 -7.26
C LEU A 34 11.05 -1.75 -6.61
N GLY A 35 12.14 -1.19 -6.08
CA GLY A 35 12.14 0.15 -5.48
C GLY A 35 11.76 1.23 -6.49
N VAL A 36 12.38 1.23 -7.67
CA VAL A 36 12.07 2.18 -8.75
C VAL A 36 10.61 2.05 -9.20
N VAL A 37 10.15 0.82 -9.47
CA VAL A 37 8.76 0.55 -9.86
C VAL A 37 7.78 1.08 -8.81
N PHE A 38 8.04 0.79 -7.53
CA PHE A 38 7.22 1.27 -6.44
C PHE A 38 7.20 2.81 -6.35
N ILE A 39 8.36 3.47 -6.43
CA ILE A 39 8.44 4.94 -6.36
C ILE A 39 7.66 5.58 -7.52
N THR A 40 7.84 5.07 -8.74
CA THR A 40 7.12 5.58 -9.92
C THR A 40 5.62 5.37 -9.79
N LEU A 41 5.16 4.19 -9.37
CA LEU A 41 3.74 3.91 -9.19
C LEU A 41 3.12 4.72 -8.04
N SER A 42 3.83 4.85 -6.93
CA SER A 42 3.39 5.59 -5.74
C SER A 42 3.27 7.09 -6.02
N SER A 43 4.29 7.68 -6.64
CA SER A 43 4.23 9.10 -7.05
C SER A 43 3.13 9.34 -8.09
N SER A 44 3.04 8.48 -9.11
CA SER A 44 1.99 8.57 -10.13
C SER A 44 0.59 8.48 -9.51
N ARG A 45 0.37 7.59 -8.54
CA ARG A 45 -0.92 7.46 -7.86
C ARG A 45 -1.34 8.76 -7.19
N ILE A 46 -0.47 9.37 -6.38
CA ILE A 46 -0.77 10.59 -5.64
C ILE A 46 -1.11 11.74 -6.60
N LEU A 47 -0.32 11.87 -7.67
CA LEU A 47 -0.54 12.88 -8.71
C LEU A 47 -1.86 12.64 -9.46
N LEU A 48 -2.13 11.40 -9.87
CA LEU A 48 -3.36 11.04 -10.59
C LEU A 48 -4.61 11.25 -9.73
N VAL A 49 -4.56 10.96 -8.43
CA VAL A 49 -5.66 11.31 -7.52
C VAL A 49 -5.90 12.82 -7.59
N LYS A 50 -4.84 13.63 -7.43
CA LYS A 50 -4.98 15.10 -7.47
C LYS A 50 -5.49 15.62 -8.81
N TYR A 51 -4.95 15.13 -9.93
CA TYR A 51 -5.37 15.55 -11.28
C TYR A 51 -6.75 15.07 -11.68
N SER A 52 -7.24 13.99 -11.06
CA SER A 52 -8.59 13.51 -11.32
C SER A 52 -9.68 14.33 -10.63
N ALA A 53 -9.32 15.23 -9.71
CA ALA A 53 -10.25 16.10 -9.00
C ALA A 53 -10.70 17.28 -9.88
N ASN A 54 -11.87 17.81 -9.58
CA ASN A 54 -12.47 18.98 -10.23
C ASN A 54 -11.93 20.29 -9.62
N GLU A 55 -12.44 21.44 -10.10
CA GLU A 55 -12.02 22.78 -9.68
C GLU A 55 -12.22 23.02 -8.17
N GLU A 56 -13.20 22.37 -7.55
CA GLU A 56 -13.46 22.45 -6.11
C GLU A 56 -12.57 21.50 -5.28
N ASN A 57 -11.59 20.83 -5.91
CA ASN A 57 -10.80 19.74 -5.32
C ASN A 57 -11.66 18.54 -4.85
N LYS A 58 -12.83 18.35 -5.44
CA LYS A 58 -13.72 17.19 -5.21
C LYS A 58 -13.66 16.25 -6.41
N TYR A 59 -14.30 15.09 -6.31
CA TYR A 59 -14.34 14.10 -7.39
C TYR A 59 -15.74 14.01 -7.97
N ASP A 60 -15.86 14.16 -9.29
CA ASP A 60 -17.14 14.01 -10.00
C ASP A 60 -17.56 12.54 -10.13
N TYR A 61 -16.62 11.62 -9.91
CA TYR A 61 -16.82 10.18 -9.81
C TYR A 61 -16.77 9.71 -8.35
N LEU A 62 -17.28 8.50 -8.11
CA LEU A 62 -17.23 7.86 -6.80
C LEU A 62 -15.84 7.24 -6.56
N PRO A 63 -15.03 7.66 -5.57
CA PRO A 63 -13.71 7.06 -5.33
C PRO A 63 -13.73 5.54 -5.08
N THR A 64 -14.83 5.05 -4.54
CA THR A 64 -15.09 3.62 -4.32
C THR A 64 -15.13 2.80 -5.61
N THR A 65 -15.55 3.35 -6.76
CA THR A 65 -15.55 2.61 -8.04
C THR A 65 -14.12 2.38 -8.54
N VAL A 66 -13.23 3.37 -8.40
CA VAL A 66 -11.78 3.21 -8.68
C VAL A 66 -11.20 2.08 -7.84
N ASN A 67 -11.52 2.07 -6.54
CA ASN A 67 -11.04 1.04 -5.63
C ASN A 67 -11.56 -0.36 -6.01
N VAL A 68 -12.87 -0.53 -6.27
CA VAL A 68 -13.44 -1.80 -6.76
C VAL A 68 -12.70 -2.29 -8.01
N CYS A 69 -12.53 -1.43 -9.02
CA CYS A 69 -11.88 -1.80 -10.26
C CYS A 69 -10.40 -2.19 -10.04
N SER A 70 -9.69 -1.45 -9.19
CA SER A 70 -8.29 -1.76 -8.89
C SER A 70 -8.15 -3.11 -8.15
N GLU A 71 -9.03 -3.41 -7.20
CA GLU A 71 -9.05 -4.71 -6.51
C GLU A 71 -9.41 -5.85 -7.48
N MET A 72 -10.34 -5.61 -8.41
CA MET A 72 -10.69 -6.57 -9.45
C MET A 72 -9.51 -6.91 -10.35
N ILE A 73 -8.76 -5.90 -10.83
CA ILE A 73 -7.57 -6.12 -11.66
C ILE A 73 -6.51 -6.93 -10.90
N LYS A 74 -6.26 -6.58 -9.63
CA LYS A 74 -5.31 -7.31 -8.78
C LYS A 74 -5.75 -8.76 -8.57
N LEU A 75 -7.04 -9.00 -8.31
CA LEU A 75 -7.58 -10.34 -8.14
C LEU A 75 -7.43 -11.16 -9.42
N ILE A 76 -7.81 -10.61 -10.58
CA ILE A 76 -7.66 -11.28 -11.88
C ILE A 76 -6.20 -11.63 -12.13
N PHE A 77 -5.28 -10.69 -11.91
CA PHE A 77 -3.84 -10.94 -12.06
C PHE A 77 -3.36 -12.08 -11.15
N CYS A 78 -3.70 -12.05 -9.86
CA CYS A 78 -3.31 -13.09 -8.91
C CYS A 78 -3.89 -14.46 -9.29
N VAL A 79 -5.18 -14.53 -9.62
CA VAL A 79 -5.83 -15.79 -10.01
C VAL A 79 -5.22 -16.35 -11.30
N LEU A 80 -4.99 -15.51 -12.32
CA LEU A 80 -4.37 -15.95 -13.58
C LEU A 80 -2.96 -16.51 -13.34
N VAL A 81 -2.13 -15.80 -12.56
CA VAL A 81 -0.77 -16.28 -12.26
C VAL A 81 -0.82 -17.56 -11.43
N SER A 82 -1.68 -17.64 -10.41
CA SER A 82 -1.88 -18.86 -9.62
C SER A 82 -2.30 -20.06 -10.49
N LEU A 83 -3.24 -19.86 -11.42
CA LEU A 83 -3.67 -20.91 -12.34
C LEU A 83 -2.56 -21.35 -13.29
N CYS A 84 -1.73 -20.41 -13.78
CA CYS A 84 -0.57 -20.73 -14.60
C CYS A 84 0.49 -21.54 -13.83
N VAL A 85 0.74 -21.19 -12.56
CA VAL A 85 1.67 -21.93 -11.69
C VAL A 85 1.14 -23.35 -11.42
N ILE A 86 -0.14 -23.48 -11.06
CA ILE A 86 -0.76 -24.78 -10.79
C ILE A 86 -0.78 -25.66 -12.04
N LYS A 87 -1.12 -25.11 -13.21
CA LYS A 87 -1.07 -25.86 -14.49
C LYS A 87 0.34 -26.36 -14.83
N LYS A 88 1.38 -25.65 -14.42
CA LYS A 88 2.78 -26.05 -14.62
C LYS A 88 3.19 -27.18 -13.66
N GLU A 89 2.54 -27.27 -12.49
CA GLU A 89 2.75 -28.32 -11.48
C GLU A 89 1.80 -29.53 -11.63
N GLU A 90 0.81 -29.48 -12.55
CA GLU A 90 -0.21 -30.53 -12.79
C GLU A 90 0.33 -31.84 -13.40
N HIS A 91 1.61 -32.16 -13.18
CA HIS A 91 2.12 -33.53 -13.26
C HIS A 91 2.18 -34.25 -11.90
N GLN A 92 1.90 -33.58 -10.78
CA GLN A 92 1.68 -34.30 -9.51
C GLN A 92 0.42 -33.81 -8.75
N SER A 93 -0.64 -34.59 -8.98
CA SER A 93 -1.75 -34.93 -8.09
C SER A 93 -2.69 -33.83 -7.56
N LYS A 94 -3.97 -34.03 -7.88
CA LYS A 94 -5.13 -33.34 -7.32
C LYS A 94 -5.48 -33.93 -5.96
N HIS A 95 -5.65 -33.08 -4.96
CA HIS A 95 -6.52 -33.35 -3.84
C HIS A 95 -7.33 -32.10 -3.51
N LEU A 96 -8.53 -31.98 -4.09
CA LEU A 96 -9.53 -31.06 -3.55
C LEU A 96 -10.10 -31.71 -2.29
N THR A 97 -9.62 -31.26 -1.13
CA THR A 97 -10.11 -31.70 0.17
C THR A 97 -11.30 -30.86 0.60
N CYS A 98 -12.26 -31.52 1.25
CA CYS A 98 -13.45 -30.92 1.86
C CYS A 98 -13.06 -29.80 2.84
N THR A 99 -13.63 -28.60 2.65
CA THR A 99 -13.32 -27.40 3.43
C THR A 99 -13.60 -27.61 4.92
N SER A 100 -12.55 -27.69 5.73
CA SER A 100 -12.66 -27.76 7.18
C SER A 100 -13.02 -26.40 7.77
N TRP A 101 -13.80 -26.34 8.87
CA TRP A 101 -14.10 -25.09 9.59
C TRP A 101 -12.85 -24.27 9.96
N LYS A 102 -11.72 -24.97 10.19
CA LYS A 102 -10.41 -24.36 10.44
C LYS A 102 -9.85 -23.62 9.23
N GLU A 103 -10.10 -24.10 8.01
CA GLU A 103 -9.68 -23.46 6.76
C GLU A 103 -10.53 -22.22 6.49
N PHE A 104 -11.83 -22.27 6.76
CA PHE A 104 -12.71 -21.10 6.67
C PHE A 104 -12.31 -20.00 7.66
N SER A 105 -11.99 -20.36 8.92
CA SER A 105 -11.48 -19.40 9.91
C SER A 105 -10.14 -18.79 9.46
N ASN A 106 -9.25 -19.57 8.87
CA ASN A 106 -7.99 -19.07 8.31
C ASN A 106 -8.21 -18.15 7.11
N PHE A 107 -9.22 -18.42 6.29
CA PHE A 107 -9.63 -17.53 5.20
C PHE A 107 -10.18 -16.20 5.74
N LEU A 108 -11.05 -16.22 6.75
CA LEU A 108 -11.61 -15.01 7.37
C LEU A 108 -10.55 -14.08 7.99
N LYS A 109 -9.39 -14.59 8.40
CA LYS A 109 -8.28 -13.74 8.91
C LYS A 109 -7.81 -12.71 7.88
N TRP A 110 -7.91 -13.02 6.58
CA TRP A 110 -7.57 -12.10 5.48
C TRP A 110 -8.53 -10.91 5.37
N SER A 111 -9.72 -11.01 5.97
CA SER A 111 -10.70 -9.93 5.99
C SER A 111 -10.23 -8.71 6.79
N ILE A 112 -9.43 -8.89 7.84
CA ILE A 112 -8.94 -7.80 8.70
C ILE A 112 -7.99 -6.86 7.92
N PRO A 113 -6.88 -7.34 7.32
CA PRO A 113 -6.00 -6.46 6.54
C PRO A 113 -6.72 -5.91 5.30
N ALA A 114 -7.60 -6.69 4.66
CA ALA A 114 -8.40 -6.21 3.54
C ALA A 114 -9.30 -5.02 3.91
N PHE A 115 -9.95 -5.07 5.07
CA PHE A 115 -10.77 -3.95 5.57
C PHE A 115 -9.93 -2.70 5.86
N LEU A 116 -8.75 -2.88 6.47
CA LEU A 116 -7.86 -1.75 6.74
C LEU A 116 -7.31 -1.12 5.45
N TYR A 117 -6.90 -1.92 4.47
CA TYR A 117 -6.49 -1.40 3.15
C TYR A 117 -7.65 -0.75 2.40
N PHE A 118 -8.87 -1.27 2.52
CA PHE A 118 -10.07 -0.63 1.98
C PHE A 118 -10.24 0.79 2.55
N LEU A 119 -10.16 0.94 3.89
CA LEU A 119 -10.28 2.25 4.53
C LEU A 119 -9.13 3.18 4.13
N ASP A 120 -7.89 2.69 4.12
CA ASP A 120 -6.71 3.46 3.71
C ASP A 120 -6.85 4.00 2.27
N ASN A 121 -7.22 3.11 1.34
CA ASN A 121 -7.46 3.45 -0.06
C ASN A 121 -8.64 4.40 -0.26
N LEU A 122 -9.60 4.46 0.67
CA LEU A 122 -10.72 5.40 0.60
C LEU A 122 -10.35 6.76 1.20
N ILE A 123 -9.72 6.77 2.38
CA ILE A 123 -9.38 7.99 3.12
C ILE A 123 -8.40 8.87 2.32
N VAL A 124 -7.49 8.29 1.54
CA VAL A 124 -6.53 9.07 0.72
C VAL A 124 -7.20 10.05 -0.23
N PHE A 125 -8.35 9.70 -0.83
CA PHE A 125 -9.10 10.59 -1.71
C PHE A 125 -9.61 11.81 -0.95
N TYR A 126 -10.18 11.58 0.24
CA TYR A 126 -10.65 12.65 1.13
C TYR A 126 -9.49 13.48 1.68
N VAL A 127 -8.34 12.88 2.00
CA VAL A 127 -7.16 13.65 2.43
C VAL A 127 -6.70 14.61 1.33
N LEU A 128 -6.65 14.16 0.08
CA LEU A 128 -6.23 14.97 -1.07
C LEU A 128 -7.28 15.98 -1.57
N SER A 129 -8.53 15.88 -1.11
CA SER A 129 -9.53 16.94 -1.30
C SER A 129 -9.35 18.11 -0.34
N TYR A 130 -8.77 17.88 0.85
CA TYR A 130 -8.52 18.93 1.86
C TYR A 130 -7.07 19.44 1.89
N LEU A 131 -6.10 18.59 1.54
CA LEU A 131 -4.67 18.89 1.60
C LEU A 131 -4.05 18.84 0.21
N GLN A 132 -3.10 19.73 -0.04
CA GLN A 132 -2.24 19.64 -1.21
C GLN A 132 -1.32 18.41 -1.13
N PRO A 133 -0.89 17.84 -2.27
CA PRO A 133 -0.07 16.63 -2.29
C PRO A 133 1.20 16.71 -1.43
N ALA A 134 1.96 17.81 -1.50
CA ALA A 134 3.16 18.03 -0.66
C ALA A 134 2.87 17.93 0.84
N MET A 135 1.81 18.60 1.32
CA MET A 135 1.42 18.57 2.73
C MET A 135 0.96 17.17 3.13
N ALA A 136 0.17 16.50 2.27
CA ALA A 136 -0.30 15.15 2.51
C ALA A 136 0.86 14.15 2.63
N VAL A 137 1.85 14.16 1.72
CA VAL A 137 2.98 13.22 1.82
C VAL A 137 3.85 13.47 3.05
N ILE A 138 4.09 14.72 3.43
CA ILE A 138 4.90 15.03 4.61
C ILE A 138 4.18 14.64 5.90
N PHE A 139 2.88 14.96 6.03
CA PHE A 139 2.11 14.53 7.18
C PHE A 139 1.93 13.01 7.24
N SER A 140 1.93 12.32 6.10
CA SER A 140 1.83 10.85 6.05
C SER A 140 3.04 10.14 6.70
N ASN A 141 4.16 10.83 6.89
CA ASN A 141 5.31 10.31 7.62
C ASN A 141 5.02 10.06 9.11
N PHE A 142 3.89 10.57 9.64
CA PHE A 142 3.38 10.17 10.94
C PHE A 142 3.12 8.64 11.03
N SER A 143 2.93 7.97 9.89
CA SER A 143 2.88 6.50 9.79
C SER A 143 4.12 5.81 10.42
N ILE A 144 5.29 6.44 10.41
CA ILE A 144 6.51 5.88 11.00
C ILE A 144 6.42 5.84 12.52
N ILE A 145 5.89 6.90 13.14
CA ILE A 145 5.65 6.95 14.58
C ILE A 145 4.64 5.87 14.96
N THR A 146 3.51 5.80 14.25
CA THR A 146 2.46 4.81 14.53
C THR A 146 2.96 3.38 14.31
N THR A 147 3.71 3.11 13.25
CA THR A 147 4.35 1.81 12.97
C THR A 147 5.33 1.42 14.07
N ALA A 148 6.19 2.33 14.51
CA ALA A 148 7.17 2.05 15.57
C ALA A 148 6.48 1.74 16.92
N LEU A 149 5.42 2.47 17.26
CA LEU A 149 4.61 2.22 18.45
C LEU A 149 3.88 0.88 18.35
N LEU A 150 3.25 0.59 17.21
CA LEU A 150 2.57 -0.68 16.97
C LEU A 150 3.54 -1.86 16.98
N PHE A 151 4.74 -1.74 16.43
CA PHE A 151 5.77 -2.78 16.53
C PHE A 151 6.23 -3.02 17.97
N ARG A 152 6.33 -1.97 18.79
CA ARG A 152 6.63 -2.14 20.21
C ARG A 152 5.48 -2.83 20.95
N ILE A 153 4.24 -2.48 20.67
CA ILE A 153 3.06 -3.02 21.37
C ILE A 153 2.77 -4.46 20.91
N VAL A 154 2.71 -4.69 19.60
CA VAL A 154 2.28 -5.95 18.97
C VAL A 154 3.42 -6.96 18.90
N LEU A 155 4.62 -6.56 18.47
CA LEU A 155 5.77 -7.45 18.31
C LEU A 155 6.74 -7.42 19.51
N LYS A 156 6.45 -6.62 20.55
CA LYS A 156 7.29 -6.48 21.76
C LYS A 156 8.76 -6.14 21.45
N ARG A 157 9.04 -5.50 20.31
CA ARG A 157 10.41 -5.12 19.93
C ARG A 157 10.89 -3.92 20.73
N HIS A 158 12.11 -4.00 21.27
CA HIS A 158 12.75 -2.87 21.94
C HIS A 158 13.30 -1.87 20.93
N LEU A 159 12.98 -0.59 21.14
CA LEU A 159 13.52 0.54 20.38
C LEU A 159 14.71 1.14 21.12
N ASN A 160 15.76 1.48 20.38
CA ASN A 160 16.94 2.13 20.94
C ASN A 160 16.64 3.59 21.33
N TRP A 161 17.41 4.18 22.24
CA TRP A 161 17.24 5.58 22.65
C TRP A 161 17.39 6.56 21.50
N ILE A 162 18.27 6.28 20.53
CA ILE A 162 18.40 7.08 19.30
C ILE A 162 17.12 7.00 18.45
N GLN A 163 16.49 5.84 18.39
CA GLN A 163 15.21 5.66 17.70
C GLN A 163 14.11 6.46 18.40
N TRP A 164 14.04 6.43 19.73
CA TRP A 164 13.12 7.28 20.50
C TRP A 164 13.33 8.76 20.25
N ALA A 165 14.59 9.22 20.25
CA ALA A 165 14.93 10.60 19.97
C ALA A 165 14.50 11.01 18.55
N SER A 166 14.77 10.18 17.54
CA SER A 166 14.29 10.44 16.17
C SER A 166 12.76 10.50 16.08
N LEU A 167 12.03 9.55 16.70
CA LEU A 167 10.57 9.60 16.71
C LEU A 167 10.02 10.86 17.38
N LEU A 168 10.67 11.34 18.45
CA LEU A 168 10.31 12.59 19.11
C LEU A 168 10.56 13.80 18.21
N ILE A 169 11.73 13.88 17.55
CA ILE A 169 12.05 14.95 16.60
C ILE A 169 11.04 14.95 15.44
N LEU A 170 10.74 13.76 14.89
CA LEU A 170 9.76 13.59 13.81
C LEU A 170 8.37 14.10 14.24
N PHE A 171 7.95 13.77 15.46
CA PHE A 171 6.68 14.25 16.01
C PHE A 171 6.67 15.77 16.15
N LEU A 172 7.72 16.35 16.74
CA LEU A 172 7.82 17.79 16.94
C LEU A 172 7.84 18.56 15.62
N SER A 173 8.57 18.07 14.60
CA SER A 173 8.58 18.69 13.28
C SER A 173 7.22 18.64 12.57
N ILE A 174 6.51 17.52 12.67
CA ILE A 174 5.13 17.40 12.13
C ILE A 174 4.19 18.38 12.84
N VAL A 175 4.29 18.49 14.18
CA VAL A 175 3.47 19.42 14.96
C VAL A 175 3.80 20.87 14.59
N ALA A 176 5.08 21.22 14.46
CA ALA A 176 5.51 22.56 14.02
C ALA A 176 4.90 22.92 12.65
N LEU A 177 4.97 22.00 11.67
CA LEU A 177 4.36 22.16 10.35
C LEU A 177 2.85 22.40 10.42
N THR A 178 2.12 21.71 11.31
CA THR A 178 0.68 21.96 11.47
C THR A 178 0.38 23.36 12.02
N THR A 179 1.23 23.89 12.91
CA THR A 179 0.99 25.21 13.52
C THR A 179 1.28 26.39 12.60
N SER A 180 2.16 26.20 11.62
CA SER A 180 2.60 27.23 10.67
C SER A 180 1.68 27.45 9.48
N THR A 181 0.69 26.59 9.25
CA THR A 181 -0.28 26.71 8.13
C THR A 181 -1.29 27.87 8.27
N LYS A 182 -1.09 28.79 9.23
CA LYS A 182 -2.03 29.87 9.60
C LYS A 182 -2.22 31.01 8.58
N THR A 183 -1.50 31.06 7.47
CA THR A 183 -1.44 32.32 6.68
C THR A 183 -1.76 32.17 5.19
N SER A 184 -2.10 30.97 4.68
CA SER A 184 -2.20 30.77 3.22
C SER A 184 -3.31 29.81 2.78
N GLN A 185 -4.29 29.52 3.63
CA GLN A 185 -5.30 28.50 3.32
C GLN A 185 -6.53 29.01 2.55
N HIS A 186 -6.56 30.30 2.17
CA HIS A 186 -7.67 30.87 1.40
C HIS A 186 -7.37 31.18 -0.09
N ASP A 187 -6.10 31.13 -0.54
CA ASP A 187 -5.74 31.58 -1.90
C ASP A 187 -4.83 30.62 -2.71
N LEU A 188 -4.71 29.34 -2.34
CA LEU A 188 -3.81 28.41 -3.05
C LEU A 188 -4.49 27.10 -3.50
N ALA A 189 -5.74 27.20 -3.94
CA ALA A 189 -6.30 26.22 -4.87
C ALA A 189 -5.68 26.52 -6.25
N GLY A 190 -4.55 25.88 -6.56
CA GLY A 190 -3.97 25.90 -7.90
C GLY A 190 -5.05 25.51 -8.92
N HIS A 191 -5.07 26.22 -10.05
CA HIS A 191 -6.03 26.02 -11.14
C HIS A 191 -6.27 24.52 -11.38
N GLY A 192 -7.50 24.06 -11.13
CA GLY A 192 -7.93 22.75 -11.59
C GLY A 192 -7.74 22.70 -13.10
N PHE A 193 -7.02 21.70 -13.60
CA PHE A 193 -6.90 21.52 -15.04
C PHE A 193 -8.29 21.13 -15.59
N HIS A 194 -8.77 21.86 -16.60
CA HIS A 194 -9.97 21.46 -17.33
C HIS A 194 -9.70 20.15 -18.06
N HIS A 195 -10.43 19.10 -17.66
CA HIS A 195 -10.36 17.80 -18.28
C HIS A 195 -11.76 17.36 -18.65
N ASP A 196 -11.95 17.04 -19.93
CA ASP A 196 -13.24 16.57 -20.41
C ASP A 196 -13.56 15.21 -19.78
N SER A 197 -14.80 15.07 -19.29
CA SER A 197 -15.32 13.80 -18.80
C SER A 197 -15.36 12.80 -19.96
N PHE A 198 -14.76 11.63 -19.77
CA PHE A 198 -14.73 10.59 -20.81
C PHE A 198 -16.12 9.99 -21.09
N PHE A 199 -17.02 10.09 -20.11
CA PHE A 199 -18.38 9.58 -20.20
C PHE A 199 -19.38 10.72 -20.25
N THR A 200 -20.09 10.82 -21.38
CA THR A 200 -21.21 11.76 -21.53
C THR A 200 -22.35 11.33 -20.59
N PRO A 201 -22.96 12.26 -19.83
CA PRO A 201 -24.09 11.93 -18.97
C PRO A 201 -25.25 11.36 -19.79
N SER A 202 -25.84 10.26 -19.33
CA SER A 202 -27.05 9.71 -19.95
C SER A 202 -28.25 10.63 -19.74
N ASN A 203 -29.25 10.56 -20.62
CA ASN A 203 -30.50 11.33 -20.46
C ASN A 203 -31.20 11.03 -19.12
N SER A 204 -31.10 9.78 -18.64
CA SER A 204 -31.57 9.37 -17.31
C SER A 204 -30.84 10.09 -16.17
N CYS A 205 -29.52 10.26 -16.29
CA CYS A 205 -28.72 10.99 -15.32
C CYS A 205 -29.06 12.49 -15.28
N LEU A 206 -29.27 13.10 -16.46
CA LEU A 206 -29.66 14.51 -16.54
C LEU A 206 -31.02 14.76 -15.89
N HIS A 207 -31.98 13.85 -16.09
CA HIS A 207 -33.29 13.93 -15.42
C HIS A 207 -33.14 13.79 -13.91
N PHE A 208 -32.40 12.77 -13.45
CA PHE A 208 -32.12 12.55 -12.03
C PHE A 208 -31.47 13.78 -11.37
N ARG A 209 -30.47 14.40 -12.02
CA ARG A 209 -29.83 15.63 -11.54
C ARG A 209 -30.80 16.80 -11.46
N SER A 210 -31.68 16.95 -12.45
CA SER A 210 -32.68 18.02 -12.50
C SER A 210 -33.75 17.89 -11.41
N GLU A 211 -34.18 16.66 -11.09
CA GLU A 211 -35.09 16.37 -9.99
C GLU A 211 -34.41 16.54 -8.64
N CYS A 212 -33.15 16.11 -8.53
CA CYS A 212 -32.33 16.25 -7.33
C CYS A 212 -32.07 17.71 -6.96
N SER A 213 -31.73 18.55 -7.95
CA SER A 213 -31.49 19.98 -7.74
C SER A 213 -32.73 20.74 -7.25
N LYS A 214 -33.94 20.19 -7.44
CA LYS A 214 -35.20 20.80 -6.99
C LYS A 214 -35.61 20.36 -5.57
N ARG A 215 -34.96 19.34 -5.01
CA ARG A 215 -35.41 18.66 -3.77
C ARG A 215 -34.50 18.89 -2.56
N ASP A 216 -33.43 19.69 -2.68
CA ASP A 216 -32.39 19.99 -1.67
C ASP A 216 -31.72 18.77 -0.99
N ASN A 217 -32.09 17.54 -1.37
CA ASN A 217 -31.74 16.30 -0.70
C ASN A 217 -30.72 15.45 -1.47
N CYS A 218 -30.06 16.03 -2.47
CA CYS A 218 -29.02 15.38 -3.25
C CYS A 218 -27.69 16.12 -3.21
N THR A 219 -27.33 16.69 -2.06
CA THR A 219 -25.93 16.53 -1.70
C THR A 219 -25.76 15.01 -1.61
N ALA A 220 -24.86 14.45 -2.43
CA ALA A 220 -24.29 13.16 -2.07
C ALA A 220 -24.03 13.29 -0.58
N LYS A 221 -24.66 12.45 0.25
CA LYS A 221 -24.21 12.35 1.63
C LYS A 221 -22.76 11.94 1.44
N GLU A 222 -21.86 12.93 1.48
CA GLU A 222 -20.44 12.74 1.68
C GLU A 222 -20.35 11.75 2.84
N TRP A 223 -19.19 11.16 3.07
CA TRP A 223 -18.92 10.65 4.41
C TRP A 223 -18.89 11.82 5.42
N THR A 224 -19.99 12.58 5.55
CA THR A 224 -20.29 13.45 6.65
C THR A 224 -20.43 12.50 7.83
N PHE A 225 -19.35 12.34 8.59
CA PHE A 225 -19.50 12.15 10.02
C PHE A 225 -20.61 13.09 10.45
N ASN A 226 -21.76 12.55 10.89
CA ASN A 226 -22.94 13.34 11.29
C ASN A 226 -22.47 14.67 11.90
N GLU A 227 -22.81 15.81 11.29
CA GLU A 227 -22.31 17.13 11.71
C GLU A 227 -22.50 17.36 13.22
N ALA A 228 -23.58 16.80 13.78
CA ALA A 228 -23.86 16.79 15.22
C ALA A 228 -22.78 16.10 16.08
N LYS A 229 -22.14 15.04 15.57
CA LYS A 229 -21.05 14.31 16.24
C LYS A 229 -19.71 15.03 16.08
N TRP A 230 -19.45 15.60 14.90
CA TRP A 230 -18.23 16.39 14.64
C TRP A 230 -18.17 17.63 15.53
N ASN A 231 -19.28 18.35 15.77
CA ASN A 231 -19.29 19.53 16.65
C ASN A 231 -18.80 19.27 18.09
N THR A 232 -18.91 18.03 18.58
CA THR A 232 -18.43 17.65 19.92
C THR A 232 -16.95 17.24 19.89
N THR A 233 -16.51 16.54 18.85
CA THR A 233 -15.08 16.19 18.67
C THR A 233 -14.24 17.40 18.25
N ALA A 234 -14.79 18.27 17.41
CA ALA A 234 -14.22 19.53 16.97
C ALA A 234 -13.96 20.49 18.15
N ARG A 235 -14.73 20.40 19.25
CA ARG A 235 -14.46 21.17 20.49
C ARG A 235 -13.20 20.72 21.24
N VAL A 236 -12.80 19.45 21.09
CA VAL A 236 -11.55 18.93 21.64
C VAL A 236 -10.39 19.28 20.72
N PHE A 237 -10.58 19.17 19.40
CA PHE A 237 -9.57 19.52 18.40
C PHE A 237 -9.42 21.03 18.14
N SER A 238 -10.39 21.86 18.54
CA SER A 238 -10.30 23.32 18.44
C SER A 238 -9.20 23.90 19.32
N HIS A 239 -8.85 23.23 20.42
CA HIS A 239 -7.69 23.59 21.23
C HIS A 239 -6.35 23.33 20.51
N ILE A 240 -6.32 22.44 19.50
CA ILE A 240 -5.12 22.05 18.73
C ILE A 240 -5.15 22.61 17.29
N ARG A 241 -6.18 23.37 16.88
CA ARG A 241 -6.30 24.01 15.55
C ARG A 241 -6.07 23.04 14.35
N LEU A 242 -6.51 21.79 14.47
CA LEU A 242 -6.39 20.79 13.39
C LEU A 242 -7.64 20.81 12.48
N GLY A 243 -7.45 21.10 11.19
CA GLY A 243 -8.51 20.96 10.19
C GLY A 243 -8.87 19.51 9.89
N LEU A 244 -10.02 19.27 9.25
CA LEU A 244 -10.53 17.92 8.94
C LEU A 244 -9.51 17.06 8.17
N GLY A 245 -8.83 17.62 7.16
CA GLY A 245 -7.78 16.92 6.42
C GLY A 245 -6.61 16.44 7.29
N HIS A 246 -6.21 17.22 8.31
CA HIS A 246 -5.17 16.84 9.26
C HIS A 246 -5.61 15.69 10.18
N VAL A 247 -6.88 15.67 10.58
CA VAL A 247 -7.42 14.56 11.38
C VAL A 247 -7.51 13.29 10.53
N LEU A 248 -8.00 13.40 9.29
CA LEU A 248 -8.12 12.28 8.36
C LEU A 248 -6.77 11.64 8.07
N ILE A 249 -5.71 12.43 7.83
CA ILE A 249 -4.39 11.88 7.54
C ILE A 249 -3.75 11.19 8.75
N ILE A 250 -3.98 11.68 9.97
CA ILE A 250 -3.53 11.00 11.20
C ILE A 250 -4.24 9.66 11.33
N VAL A 251 -5.57 9.63 11.16
CA VAL A 251 -6.36 8.39 11.18
C VAL A 251 -5.88 7.42 10.10
N GLN A 252 -5.65 7.92 8.89
CA GLN A 252 -5.10 7.15 7.78
C GLN A 252 -3.76 6.51 8.14
N CYS A 253 -2.84 7.27 8.76
CA CYS A 253 -1.54 6.76 9.18
C CYS A 253 -1.67 5.58 10.15
N PHE A 254 -2.59 5.64 11.11
CA PHE A 254 -2.84 4.51 12.03
C PHE A 254 -3.38 3.29 11.29
N ILE A 255 -4.36 3.48 10.40
CA ILE A 255 -4.97 2.40 9.61
C ILE A 255 -3.93 1.74 8.70
N SER A 256 -3.16 2.54 7.95
CA SER A 256 -2.14 2.05 7.02
C SER A 256 -1.02 1.28 7.74
N SER A 257 -0.52 1.82 8.86
CA SER A 257 0.47 1.13 9.70
C SER A 257 -0.06 -0.21 10.24
N MET A 258 -1.32 -0.24 10.70
CA MET A 258 -1.94 -1.48 11.19
C MET A 258 -2.15 -2.49 10.05
N ALA A 259 -2.57 -2.03 8.87
CA ALA A 259 -2.74 -2.86 7.68
C ALA A 259 -1.43 -3.54 7.29
N ASN A 260 -0.34 -2.76 7.18
CA ASN A 260 0.97 -3.26 6.77
C ASN A 260 1.55 -4.26 7.77
N ILE A 261 1.46 -3.97 9.08
CA ILE A 261 1.96 -4.88 10.12
C ILE A 261 1.16 -6.19 10.13
N TYR A 262 -0.17 -6.13 10.02
CA TYR A 262 -0.99 -7.33 9.99
C TYR A 262 -0.76 -8.14 8.72
N ASN A 263 -0.65 -7.47 7.57
CA ASN A 263 -0.42 -8.11 6.27
C ASN A 263 0.96 -8.78 6.23
N GLU A 264 2.01 -8.11 6.71
CA GLU A 264 3.34 -8.73 6.83
C GLU A 264 3.30 -9.96 7.75
N LYS A 265 2.58 -9.86 8.88
CA LYS A 265 2.43 -10.98 9.82
C LYS A 265 1.74 -12.18 9.17
N ILE A 266 0.61 -11.99 8.49
CA ILE A 266 -0.14 -13.10 7.88
C ILE A 266 0.57 -13.68 6.65
N LEU A 267 1.32 -12.88 5.88
CA LEU A 267 2.13 -13.33 4.74
C LEU A 267 3.36 -14.16 5.15
N LYS A 268 3.92 -13.90 6.35
CA LYS A 268 5.18 -14.49 6.84
C LYS A 268 5.03 -15.46 8.01
N GLU A 269 3.83 -15.60 8.61
CA GLU A 269 3.60 -16.47 9.77
C GLU A 269 2.39 -17.41 9.57
N GLY A 270 2.52 -18.66 10.02
CA GLY A 270 1.42 -19.63 10.13
C GLY A 270 1.38 -20.70 9.02
N ASN A 271 0.32 -21.52 9.02
CA ASN A 271 0.14 -22.65 8.08
C ASN A 271 0.02 -22.24 6.59
N GLN A 272 0.03 -20.94 6.29
CA GLN A 272 -0.11 -20.39 4.94
C GLN A 272 1.24 -20.24 4.23
N LEU A 273 2.36 -20.54 4.90
CA LEU A 273 3.72 -20.50 4.33
C LEU A 273 3.90 -21.37 3.08
N THR A 274 3.12 -22.44 2.95
CA THR A 274 3.17 -23.37 1.80
C THR A 274 2.31 -22.90 0.62
N GLU A 275 1.47 -21.87 0.80
CA GLU A 275 0.65 -21.32 -0.28
C GLU A 275 1.42 -20.24 -1.04
N SER A 276 1.30 -20.22 -2.38
CA SER A 276 1.91 -19.17 -3.18
C SER A 276 1.40 -17.78 -2.79
N ILE A 277 2.27 -16.77 -2.92
CA ILE A 277 1.93 -15.36 -2.68
C ILE A 277 0.66 -14.92 -3.44
N PHE A 278 0.46 -15.42 -4.66
CA PHE A 278 -0.68 -15.06 -5.48
C PHE A 278 -2.00 -15.63 -4.92
N ILE A 279 -1.98 -16.83 -4.34
CA ILE A 279 -3.15 -17.40 -3.65
C ILE A 279 -3.45 -16.57 -2.41
N GLN A 280 -2.44 -16.26 -1.60
CA GLN A 280 -2.60 -15.43 -0.40
C GLN A 280 -3.20 -14.05 -0.73
N ASN A 281 -2.63 -13.37 -1.72
CA ASN A 281 -3.11 -12.07 -2.19
C ASN A 281 -4.50 -12.16 -2.83
N SER A 282 -4.85 -13.25 -3.51
CA SER A 282 -6.21 -13.44 -4.05
C SER A 282 -7.27 -13.41 -2.96
N LYS A 283 -6.99 -14.01 -1.78
CA LYS A 283 -7.89 -13.99 -0.61
C LYS A 283 -8.05 -12.55 -0.09
N LEU A 284 -6.94 -11.82 0.02
CA LEU A 284 -6.92 -10.42 0.43
C LEU A 284 -7.77 -9.53 -0.50
N TYR A 285 -7.52 -9.60 -1.81
CA TYR A 285 -8.20 -8.76 -2.80
C TYR A 285 -9.68 -9.12 -2.96
N LEU A 286 -10.04 -10.40 -2.80
CA LEU A 286 -11.45 -10.82 -2.78
C LEU A 286 -12.24 -10.12 -1.66
N PHE A 287 -11.71 -10.09 -0.44
CA PHE A 287 -12.32 -9.30 0.65
C PHE A 287 -12.31 -7.80 0.35
N GLY A 288 -11.27 -7.28 -0.32
CA GLY A 288 -11.21 -5.90 -0.78
C GLY A 288 -12.38 -5.53 -1.72
N ILE A 289 -12.69 -6.39 -2.69
CA ILE A 289 -13.87 -6.21 -3.57
C ILE A 289 -15.15 -6.24 -2.76
N VAL A 290 -15.28 -7.18 -1.81
CA VAL A 290 -16.47 -7.29 -0.94
C VAL A 290 -16.70 -5.99 -0.16
N PHE A 291 -15.69 -5.44 0.52
CA PHE A 291 -15.87 -4.22 1.31
C PHE A 291 -16.17 -2.97 0.47
N ASN A 292 -15.48 -2.81 -0.66
CA ASN A 292 -15.78 -1.70 -1.57
C ASN A 292 -17.18 -1.85 -2.20
N GLY A 293 -17.57 -3.07 -2.61
CA GLY A 293 -18.89 -3.36 -3.16
C GLY A 293 -20.02 -3.17 -2.15
N LEU A 294 -19.80 -3.55 -0.88
CA LEU A 294 -20.71 -3.27 0.21
C LEU A 294 -20.90 -1.76 0.42
N THR A 295 -19.83 -0.98 0.33
CA THR A 295 -19.90 0.49 0.44
C THR A 295 -20.73 1.11 -0.68
N LEU A 296 -20.60 0.61 -1.91
CA LEU A 296 -21.45 1.03 -3.04
C LEU A 296 -22.91 0.61 -2.88
N SER A 297 -23.16 -0.55 -2.26
CA SER A 297 -24.51 -1.13 -2.16
C SER A 297 -25.30 -0.61 -0.95
N LEU A 298 -24.64 -0.36 0.18
CA LEU A 298 -25.29 0.05 1.44
C LEU A 298 -25.59 1.56 1.48
N GLN A 299 -24.83 2.38 0.76
CA GLN A 299 -25.04 3.83 0.72
C GLN A 299 -26.07 4.16 -0.37
N SER A 300 -27.30 4.50 0.04
CA SER A 300 -28.42 4.77 -0.88
C SER A 300 -28.07 5.81 -1.95
N SER A 301 -27.37 6.88 -1.57
CA SER A 301 -26.90 7.91 -2.50
C SER A 301 -26.02 7.35 -3.63
N ASN A 302 -25.10 6.43 -3.31
CA ASN A 302 -24.21 5.83 -4.32
C ASN A 302 -24.99 4.89 -5.22
N ARG A 303 -25.90 4.10 -4.63
CA ARG A 303 -26.76 3.17 -5.37
C ARG A 303 -27.66 3.91 -6.36
N ASP A 304 -28.30 4.99 -5.95
CA ASP A 304 -29.20 5.78 -6.81
C ASP A 304 -28.42 6.48 -7.92
N GLN A 305 -27.21 6.99 -7.62
CA GLN A 305 -26.31 7.54 -8.65
C GLN A 305 -25.89 6.48 -9.66
N ILE A 306 -25.46 5.29 -9.22
CA ILE A 306 -25.05 4.21 -10.12
C ILE A 306 -26.22 3.71 -10.97
N GLN A 307 -27.43 3.61 -10.40
CA GLN A 307 -28.62 3.17 -11.14
C GLN A 307 -29.05 4.17 -12.22
N ASN A 308 -28.99 5.47 -11.93
CA ASN A 308 -29.49 6.49 -12.85
C ASN A 308 -28.41 7.03 -13.82
N CYS A 309 -27.15 7.07 -13.37
CA CYS A 309 -26.03 7.65 -14.11
C CYS A 309 -25.00 6.63 -14.61
N GLY A 310 -25.01 5.42 -14.06
CA GLY A 310 -24.07 4.35 -14.42
C GLY A 310 -22.83 4.29 -13.52
N PHE A 311 -22.14 3.15 -13.56
CA PHE A 311 -20.99 2.86 -12.69
C PHE A 311 -19.77 3.77 -12.94
N PHE A 312 -19.52 4.13 -14.21
CA PHE A 312 -18.37 4.97 -14.61
C PHE A 312 -18.73 6.45 -14.78
N TYR A 313 -19.85 6.89 -14.21
CA TYR A 313 -20.24 8.30 -14.28
C TYR A 313 -19.18 9.21 -13.64
N GLY A 314 -18.89 10.34 -14.30
CA GLY A 314 -17.93 11.35 -13.82
C GLY A 314 -16.45 10.96 -13.96
N HIS A 315 -16.15 9.77 -14.48
CA HIS A 315 -14.76 9.36 -14.69
C HIS A 315 -14.11 10.15 -15.84
N ASN A 316 -12.92 10.67 -15.57
CA ASN A 316 -12.02 11.28 -16.55
C ASN A 316 -10.79 10.38 -16.82
N GLY A 317 -9.92 10.79 -17.75
CA GLY A 317 -8.77 9.98 -18.17
C GLY A 317 -7.80 9.68 -17.04
N PHE A 318 -7.61 10.64 -16.13
CA PHE A 318 -6.77 10.47 -14.95
C PHE A 318 -7.36 9.44 -13.98
N SER A 319 -8.68 9.47 -13.76
CA SER A 319 -9.37 8.47 -12.92
C SER A 319 -9.27 7.05 -13.50
N VAL A 320 -9.29 6.90 -14.83
CA VAL A 320 -9.12 5.60 -15.49
C VAL A 320 -7.67 5.13 -15.38
N ALA A 321 -6.69 6.00 -15.63
CA ALA A 321 -5.28 5.68 -15.41
C ALA A 321 -4.99 5.31 -13.95
N LEU A 322 -5.66 5.99 -13.01
CA LEU A 322 -5.55 5.76 -11.57
C LEU A 322 -5.98 4.34 -11.17
N ILE A 323 -6.98 3.75 -11.84
CA ILE A 323 -7.40 2.36 -11.60
C ILE A 323 -6.21 1.40 -11.81
N PHE A 324 -5.50 1.53 -12.93
CA PHE A 324 -4.37 0.67 -13.27
C PHE A 324 -3.17 0.93 -12.37
N VAL A 325 -2.81 2.21 -12.17
CA VAL A 325 -1.67 2.58 -11.31
C VAL A 325 -1.89 2.10 -9.88
N THR A 326 -3.10 2.23 -9.35
CA THR A 326 -3.47 1.74 -8.00
C THR A 326 -3.36 0.21 -7.92
N ALA A 327 -3.81 -0.51 -8.95
CA ALA A 327 -3.69 -1.96 -9.01
C ALA A 327 -2.22 -2.42 -9.00
N PHE A 328 -1.40 -1.87 -9.91
CA PHE A 328 0.02 -2.23 -10.00
C PHE A 328 0.82 -1.82 -8.76
N GLN A 329 0.51 -0.65 -8.17
CA GLN A 329 1.14 -0.23 -6.92
C GLN A 329 0.82 -1.24 -5.79
N GLY A 330 -0.43 -1.68 -5.68
CA GLY A 330 -0.83 -2.68 -4.68
C GLY A 330 -0.14 -4.03 -4.85
N LEU A 331 0.05 -4.48 -6.10
CA LEU A 331 0.84 -5.68 -6.39
C LEU A 331 2.30 -5.48 -5.98
N SER A 332 2.91 -4.34 -6.36
CA SER A 332 4.28 -4.01 -5.99
C SER A 332 4.49 -3.99 -4.47
N VAL A 333 3.54 -3.46 -3.70
CA VAL A 333 3.58 -3.49 -2.22
C VAL A 333 3.59 -4.93 -1.70
N ALA A 334 2.75 -5.80 -2.25
CA ALA A 334 2.70 -7.19 -1.82
C ALA A 334 4.02 -7.94 -2.08
N PHE A 335 4.66 -7.69 -3.23
CA PHE A 335 5.99 -8.22 -3.51
C PHE A 335 7.06 -7.70 -2.54
N ILE A 336 7.05 -6.39 -2.24
CA ILE A 336 7.99 -5.79 -1.28
C ILE A 336 7.79 -6.39 0.11
N LEU A 337 6.55 -6.49 0.60
CA LEU A 337 6.28 -7.04 1.93
C LEU A 337 6.67 -8.52 2.04
N LYS A 338 6.53 -9.31 0.96
CA LYS A 338 6.92 -10.73 0.96
C LYS A 338 8.43 -10.93 0.87
N PHE A 339 9.09 -10.33 -0.12
CA PHE A 339 10.48 -10.64 -0.50
C PHE A 339 11.52 -9.68 0.10
N LEU A 340 11.08 -8.51 0.56
CA LEU A 340 11.91 -7.56 1.29
C LEU A 340 11.34 -7.42 2.71
N ASP A 341 11.44 -6.23 3.26
CA ASP A 341 10.90 -5.89 4.57
C ASP A 341 10.06 -4.61 4.51
N ASN A 342 9.23 -4.41 5.53
CA ASN A 342 8.46 -3.18 5.69
C ASN A 342 9.37 -1.94 5.80
N MET A 343 10.63 -2.09 6.22
CA MET A 343 11.59 -0.99 6.26
C MET A 343 11.96 -0.50 4.86
N PHE A 344 12.20 -1.40 3.90
CA PHE A 344 12.44 -1.03 2.51
C PHE A 344 11.26 -0.24 1.94
N HIS A 345 10.03 -0.69 2.21
CA HIS A 345 8.82 0.03 1.83
C HIS A 345 8.80 1.47 2.39
N VAL A 346 9.10 1.63 3.69
CA VAL A 346 9.18 2.94 4.34
C VAL A 346 10.26 3.84 3.72
N LEU A 347 11.43 3.30 3.38
CA LEU A 347 12.51 4.05 2.72
C LEU A 347 12.09 4.54 1.33
N MET A 348 11.46 3.68 0.53
CA MET A 348 10.97 4.08 -0.81
C MET A 348 9.86 5.13 -0.72
N ALA A 349 9.03 5.08 0.33
CA ALA A 349 8.04 6.12 0.61
C ALA A 349 8.69 7.48 0.87
N GLN A 350 9.87 7.55 1.53
CA GLN A 350 10.59 8.81 1.74
C GLN A 350 11.10 9.43 0.44
N VAL A 351 11.62 8.60 -0.46
CA VAL A 351 12.02 9.06 -1.80
C VAL A 351 10.80 9.60 -2.55
N THR A 352 9.65 8.93 -2.42
CA THR A 352 8.38 9.40 -2.99
C THR A 352 7.96 10.75 -2.41
N THR A 353 8.10 10.97 -1.10
CA THR A 353 7.80 12.25 -0.42
C THR A 353 8.62 13.39 -0.99
N VAL A 354 9.92 13.18 -1.21
CA VAL A 354 10.79 14.19 -1.85
C VAL A 354 10.31 14.51 -3.26
N ILE A 355 10.06 13.47 -4.09
CA ILE A 355 9.59 13.65 -5.47
C ILE A 355 8.27 14.41 -5.52
N ILE A 356 7.28 14.02 -4.71
CA ILE A 356 5.97 14.70 -4.69
C ILE A 356 6.09 16.13 -4.20
N THR A 357 6.95 16.39 -3.22
CA THR A 357 7.19 17.77 -2.74
C THR A 357 7.80 18.62 -3.85
N THR A 358 8.82 18.12 -4.55
CA THR A 358 9.44 18.82 -5.69
C THR A 358 8.44 19.06 -6.82
N VAL A 359 7.68 18.04 -7.22
CA VAL A 359 6.64 18.17 -8.26
C VAL A 359 5.55 19.15 -7.82
N SER A 360 5.17 19.16 -6.54
CA SER A 360 4.20 20.12 -6.01
C SER A 360 4.66 21.56 -6.15
N VAL A 361 5.94 21.85 -5.86
CA VAL A 361 6.52 23.18 -6.04
C VAL A 361 6.56 23.58 -7.51
N LEU A 362 6.92 22.65 -8.40
CA LEU A 362 7.13 22.95 -9.82
C LEU A 362 5.84 23.00 -10.64
N VAL A 363 4.84 22.17 -10.30
CA VAL A 363 3.67 21.93 -11.16
C VAL A 363 2.37 22.41 -10.54
N PHE A 364 2.24 22.40 -9.21
CA PHE A 364 1.02 22.82 -8.52
C PHE A 364 1.14 24.23 -7.91
N ASP A 365 2.13 25.01 -8.35
CA ASP A 365 2.46 26.34 -7.81
C ASP A 365 2.48 26.39 -6.27
N PHE A 366 2.90 25.28 -5.64
CA PHE A 366 2.98 25.20 -4.20
C PHE A 366 4.08 26.15 -3.72
N ARG A 367 3.70 27.17 -2.95
CA ARG A 367 4.62 28.14 -2.35
C ARG A 367 4.95 27.71 -0.92
N PRO A 368 6.03 26.94 -0.70
CA PRO A 368 6.39 26.51 0.64
C PRO A 368 6.70 27.73 1.51
N SER A 369 6.15 27.76 2.73
CA SER A 369 6.56 28.74 3.73
C SER A 369 8.00 28.46 4.18
N LEU A 370 8.65 29.45 4.80
CA LEU A 370 9.97 29.24 5.39
C LEU A 370 9.96 28.11 6.43
N ASP A 371 8.88 28.03 7.21
CA ASP A 371 8.67 26.96 8.19
C ASP A 371 8.61 25.59 7.51
N PHE A 372 7.94 25.48 6.36
CA PHE A 372 7.92 24.25 5.57
C PHE A 372 9.31 23.86 5.08
N PHE A 373 10.10 24.83 4.60
CA PHE A 373 11.45 24.58 4.08
C PHE A 373 12.44 24.17 5.18
N LEU A 374 12.24 24.62 6.42
CA LEU A 374 13.06 24.21 7.57
C LEU A 374 12.64 22.85 8.13
N GLU A 375 11.34 22.61 8.26
CA GLU A 375 10.83 21.40 8.91
C GLU A 375 10.82 20.18 7.98
N ALA A 376 10.58 20.32 6.67
CA ALA A 376 10.54 19.18 5.76
C ALA A 376 11.89 18.41 5.70
N PRO A 377 13.06 19.06 5.61
CA PRO A 377 14.35 18.39 5.75
C PRO A 377 14.55 17.76 7.14
N SER A 378 14.08 18.41 8.22
CA SER A 378 14.14 17.86 9.58
C SER A 378 13.36 16.54 9.70
N VAL A 379 12.15 16.49 9.13
CA VAL A 379 11.32 15.28 9.03
C VAL A 379 12.10 14.17 8.31
N LEU A 380 12.64 14.44 7.12
CA LEU A 380 13.37 13.45 6.33
C LEU A 380 14.65 12.97 7.03
N LEU A 381 15.40 13.88 7.65
CA LEU A 381 16.61 13.57 8.40
C LEU A 381 16.30 12.68 9.61
N SER A 382 15.24 13.00 10.35
CA SER A 382 14.81 12.19 11.49
C SER A 382 14.48 10.76 11.07
N ILE A 383 13.77 10.60 9.94
CA ILE A 383 13.43 9.29 9.39
C ILE A 383 14.67 8.52 8.95
N PHE A 384 15.62 9.21 8.31
CA PHE A 384 16.90 8.62 7.94
C PHE A 384 17.65 8.13 9.18
N ILE A 385 17.73 8.93 10.24
CA ILE A 385 18.38 8.56 11.51
C ILE A 385 17.66 7.36 12.14
N TYR A 386 16.32 7.34 12.18
CA TYR A 386 15.55 6.23 12.72
C TYR A 386 15.89 4.90 12.03
N ASN A 387 15.94 4.93 10.69
CA ASN A 387 16.25 3.76 9.87
C ASN A 387 17.72 3.34 9.99
N ALA A 388 18.66 4.29 9.97
CA ALA A 388 20.09 4.02 10.13
C ALA A 388 20.42 3.48 11.53
N SER A 389 19.66 3.86 12.54
CA SER A 389 19.84 3.43 13.93
C SER A 389 19.21 2.07 14.25
N LYS A 390 18.50 1.46 13.29
CA LYS A 390 17.97 0.10 13.44
C LYS A 390 19.18 -0.86 13.48
N PRO A 391 19.40 -1.61 14.57
CA PRO A 391 20.57 -2.47 14.68
C PRO A 391 20.53 -3.57 13.61
N GLN A 392 21.52 -3.59 12.71
CA GLN A 392 21.73 -4.64 11.70
C GLN A 392 21.86 -6.04 12.34
N ASN A 393 22.30 -6.11 13.60
CA ASN A 393 22.60 -7.36 14.30
C ASN A 393 21.38 -8.14 14.81
N LEU A 394 20.16 -7.61 14.70
CA LEU A 394 18.93 -8.35 15.01
C LEU A 394 18.32 -9.05 13.79
N GLU A 395 18.84 -8.79 12.59
CA GLU A 395 18.35 -9.34 11.32
C GLU A 395 19.40 -10.21 10.60
N TYR A 396 20.69 -10.12 10.97
CA TYR A 396 21.77 -10.96 10.45
C TYR A 396 22.27 -12.09 11.38
N ALA A 397 21.73 -12.21 12.58
CA ALA A 397 21.71 -13.54 13.20
C ALA A 397 20.68 -14.36 12.41
N PRO A 398 20.99 -15.56 11.90
CA PRO A 398 19.96 -16.46 11.40
C PRO A 398 19.07 -16.80 12.60
N ARG A 399 18.05 -15.98 12.85
CA ARG A 399 17.21 -16.04 14.03
C ARG A 399 16.10 -17.03 13.74
N GLN A 400 16.55 -18.28 13.65
CA GLN A 400 15.82 -19.48 13.96
C GLN A 400 15.33 -19.34 15.42
N GLU A 401 14.32 -18.50 15.66
CA GLU A 401 13.52 -18.56 16.89
C GLU A 401 12.73 -19.86 16.80
N ARG A 402 13.42 -20.94 17.17
CA ARG A 402 12.91 -22.25 17.44
C ARG A 402 12.01 -22.14 18.68
N ILE A 403 10.82 -21.56 18.52
CA ILE A 403 9.79 -21.55 19.55
C ILE A 403 9.27 -22.99 19.63
N ARG A 404 9.89 -23.78 20.51
CA ARG A 404 9.36 -25.07 20.95
C ARG A 404 8.12 -24.76 21.79
N ASP A 405 6.95 -25.08 21.26
CA ASP A 405 5.79 -25.28 22.13
C ASP A 405 6.06 -26.49 23.04
N LEU A 406 5.34 -26.58 24.17
CA LEU A 406 5.42 -27.73 25.09
C LEU A 406 5.12 -29.10 24.41
N SER A 407 4.70 -29.11 23.15
CA SER A 407 4.45 -30.29 22.30
C SER A 407 5.53 -30.59 21.26
N GLY A 408 6.59 -29.79 21.15
CA GLY A 408 7.76 -30.11 20.30
C GLY A 408 7.63 -29.84 18.79
N SER A 409 6.58 -29.16 18.30
CA SER A 409 6.51 -28.72 16.90
C SER A 409 7.38 -27.48 16.64
N LEU A 410 8.24 -27.56 15.63
CA LEU A 410 9.22 -26.55 15.23
C LEU A 410 8.57 -25.59 14.20
N TRP A 411 8.42 -24.31 14.54
CA TRP A 411 7.96 -23.28 13.60
C TRP A 411 9.16 -22.62 12.92
N GLU A 412 9.31 -22.80 11.61
CA GLU A 412 10.26 -22.04 10.79
C GLU A 412 9.55 -20.83 10.18
N ARG A 413 10.05 -19.64 10.49
CA ARG A 413 9.66 -18.40 9.80
C ARG A 413 10.31 -18.43 8.42
N SER A 414 9.52 -18.44 7.34
CA SER A 414 10.06 -18.23 6.00
C SER A 414 10.64 -16.83 5.96
N SER A 415 11.96 -16.75 6.03
CA SER A 415 12.68 -15.72 5.29
C SER A 415 12.21 -15.90 3.84
N GLY A 416 11.88 -14.81 3.15
CA GLY A 416 11.47 -14.82 1.73
C GLY A 416 12.66 -15.20 0.85
N ASP A 417 13.29 -16.32 1.18
CA ASP A 417 14.40 -16.95 0.50
C ASP A 417 13.90 -17.12 -0.91
N GLY A 418 14.60 -16.46 -1.84
CA GLY A 418 14.15 -16.25 -3.22
C GLY A 418 13.81 -17.52 -3.99
N GLU A 419 13.80 -18.70 -3.40
CA GLU A 419 13.35 -19.97 -3.96
C GLU A 419 11.90 -19.90 -4.50
N GLU A 420 10.96 -19.23 -3.81
CA GLU A 420 9.60 -19.03 -4.36
C GLU A 420 9.65 -18.14 -5.62
N LEU A 421 10.42 -17.05 -5.59
CA LEU A 421 10.60 -16.16 -6.74
C LEU A 421 11.41 -16.81 -7.87
N GLU A 422 12.37 -17.67 -7.55
CA GLU A 422 13.22 -18.41 -8.48
C GLU A 422 12.40 -19.50 -9.18
N ARG A 423 11.50 -20.18 -8.47
CA ARG A 423 10.49 -21.05 -9.10
C ARG A 423 9.57 -20.27 -10.05
N LEU A 424 9.22 -19.02 -9.71
CA LEU A 424 8.40 -18.14 -10.56
C LEU A 424 9.16 -17.56 -11.76
N THR A 425 10.47 -17.32 -11.65
CA THR A 425 11.30 -16.65 -12.67
C THR A 425 12.14 -17.58 -13.52
N LYS A 426 12.35 -18.84 -13.11
CA LYS A 426 13.11 -19.82 -13.89
C LYS A 426 12.36 -20.17 -15.18
N ALA A 427 12.82 -19.59 -16.28
CA ALA A 427 12.47 -20.00 -17.63
C ALA A 427 12.88 -21.47 -17.80
N LYS A 428 12.00 -22.25 -18.43
CA LYS A 428 12.20 -23.66 -18.74
C LYS A 428 13.36 -23.75 -19.75
N SER A 429 14.59 -23.89 -19.27
CA SER A 429 15.72 -24.34 -20.09
C SER A 429 15.80 -25.85 -19.95
N ASP A 430 15.24 -26.53 -20.95
CA ASP A 430 15.51 -27.89 -21.40
C ASP A 430 16.04 -28.87 -20.33
N GLU A 431 15.11 -29.59 -19.70
CA GLU A 431 15.35 -30.99 -19.40
C GLU A 431 15.38 -31.72 -20.75
N SER A 432 16.55 -31.74 -21.40
CA SER A 432 16.85 -32.73 -22.42
C SER A 432 17.13 -34.04 -21.69
N ASP A 433 16.22 -34.99 -21.87
CA ASP A 433 16.43 -36.40 -21.62
C ASP A 433 17.79 -36.84 -22.14
N ASP A 434 18.70 -37.19 -21.24
CA ASP A 434 19.91 -37.95 -21.55
C ASP A 434 19.99 -39.12 -20.55
N ASP A 435 18.97 -39.98 -20.61
CA ASP A 435 19.03 -41.37 -20.15
C ASP A 435 18.75 -42.28 -21.34
N THR A 436 19.75 -42.45 -22.20
CA THR A 436 19.85 -43.63 -23.08
C THR A 436 21.32 -43.87 -23.45
N PHE A 437 22.00 -44.74 -22.69
CA PHE A 437 22.66 -45.99 -23.15
C PHE A 437 23.50 -46.62 -22.03
#